data_AF-K1RLG4-F1
#
_entry.id   AF-K1RLG4-F1
#
_cell.length_a   1.000
_cell.length_b   1.000
_cell.length_c   1.000
_cell.angle_alpha   90.00
_cell.angle_beta   90.00
_cell.angle_gamma   90.00
#
_symmetry.space_group_name_H-M   'P 1'
#
loop_
_entity.id
_entity.type
_entity.pdbx_description
1 polymer ?
#
loop_
_entity_poly.entity_id
_entity_poly.type
_entity_poly.pdbx_seq_one_letter_code
_entity_poly.pdbx_strand_id
1 'polypeptide(L)'
;SNSGGFSATVTFDISVDPDLAAVDVQNRLKKAEARLPAEVVQNGISVEKQAASKLMTITLLSSDPKFDEIYLSNYATLNVLDLLRRIPGVGSISNVGSRYYAMQIWVQPDKLADLGLTVKDLQSALKDQNRESAAGVLGQAPMTGLDVTIPITAQGRLSSVSQFEDIVIRANPDGSIIRLKDVARISLEASSYNT
;
A
#
# COMPACT_ATOMS: atom_id res chain seq x y z
N SER A 1 -20.62 11.41 -6.42
CA SER A 1 -19.78 10.20 -6.36
C SER A 1 -19.44 9.95 -4.89
N ASN A 2 -19.75 8.77 -4.37
CA ASN A 2 -19.44 8.39 -2.98
C ASN A 2 -18.10 7.64 -2.97
N SER A 3 -16.99 8.34 -3.20
CA SER A 3 -15.65 7.75 -3.24
C SER A 3 -15.00 7.60 -1.86
N GLY A 4 -15.69 7.99 -0.78
CA GLY A 4 -15.14 8.01 0.58
C GLY A 4 -14.03 9.05 0.80
N GLY A 5 -13.73 9.89 -0.21
CA GLY A 5 -12.74 10.96 -0.11
C GLY A 5 -13.31 12.22 0.54
N PHE A 6 -12.53 12.84 1.40
CA PHE A 6 -12.81 14.16 1.98
C PHE A 6 -11.64 15.11 1.67
N SER A 7 -11.93 16.30 1.19
CA SER A 7 -10.97 17.38 1.02
C SER A 7 -11.48 18.66 1.67
N ALA A 8 -10.59 19.40 2.33
CA ALA A 8 -10.89 20.70 2.92
C ALA A 8 -9.83 21.71 2.52
N THR A 9 -10.27 22.85 1.98
CA THR A 9 -9.39 23.97 1.64
C THR A 9 -9.49 25.02 2.74
N VAL A 10 -8.36 25.35 3.36
CA VAL A 10 -8.27 26.43 4.36
C VAL A 10 -7.61 27.64 3.69
N THR A 11 -8.36 28.73 3.58
CA THR A 11 -7.89 29.97 2.98
C THR A 11 -7.45 30.94 4.08
N PHE A 12 -6.26 31.51 3.91
CA PHE A 12 -5.68 32.50 4.80
C PHE A 12 -5.64 33.88 4.13
N ASP A 13 -5.46 34.92 4.94
CA ASP A 13 -5.20 36.27 4.44
C ASP A 13 -3.86 36.32 3.67
N ILE A 14 -3.73 37.24 2.71
CA ILE A 14 -2.56 37.37 1.86
C ILE A 14 -1.28 37.71 2.63
N SER A 15 -1.40 38.30 3.83
CA SER A 15 -0.26 38.64 4.68
C SER A 15 0.30 37.46 5.47
N VAL A 16 -0.34 36.29 5.44
CA VAL A 16 0.07 35.14 6.27
C VAL A 16 1.17 34.36 5.57
N ASP A 17 2.21 34.00 6.32
CA ASP A 17 3.26 33.11 5.86
C ASP A 17 2.68 31.70 5.60
N PRO A 18 2.77 31.17 4.36
CA PRO A 18 2.19 29.88 4.01
C PRO A 18 2.86 28.69 4.71
N ASP A 19 4.13 28.80 5.11
CA ASP A 19 4.83 27.76 5.86
C ASP A 19 4.31 27.68 7.30
N LEU A 20 4.10 28.84 7.94
CA LEU A 20 3.50 28.90 9.27
C LEU A 20 2.04 28.43 9.26
N ALA A 21 1.26 28.84 8.25
CA ALA A 21 -0.12 28.41 8.08
C ALA A 21 -0.23 26.88 7.95
N ALA A 22 0.65 26.25 7.17
CA ALA A 22 0.67 24.79 7.02
C ALA A 22 0.97 24.08 8.36
N VAL A 23 1.95 24.59 9.12
CA VAL A 23 2.29 24.07 10.45
C VAL A 23 1.11 24.21 11.41
N ASP A 24 0.40 25.34 11.40
CA ASP A 24 -0.76 25.56 12.24
C ASP A 24 -1.91 24.60 11.91
N VAL A 25 -2.21 24.40 10.62
CA VAL A 25 -3.22 23.43 10.18
C VAL A 25 -2.83 22.02 10.61
N GLN A 26 -1.57 21.62 10.42
CA GLN A 26 -1.08 20.30 10.84
C GLN A 26 -1.20 20.09 12.35
N ASN A 27 -0.87 21.12 13.15
CA ASN A 27 -1.00 21.07 14.61
C ASN A 27 -2.47 20.95 15.06
N ARG A 28 -3.40 21.63 14.37
CA ARG A 28 -4.84 21.48 14.66
C ARG A 28 -5.38 20.12 14.23
N LEU A 29 -4.92 19.59 13.11
CA LEU A 29 -5.26 18.25 12.66
C LEU A 29 -4.84 17.20 13.69
N LYS A 30 -3.59 17.24 14.17
CA LYS A 30 -3.09 16.29 15.19
C LYS A 30 -3.92 16.30 16.48
N LYS A 31 -4.47 17.46 16.89
CA LYS A 31 -5.38 17.54 18.06
C LYS A 31 -6.74 16.91 17.80
N ALA A 32 -7.21 16.92 16.55
CA ALA A 32 -8.47 16.33 16.14
C ALA A 32 -8.36 14.85 15.75
N GLU A 33 -7.15 14.37 15.47
CA GLU A 33 -6.85 13.02 14.98
C GLU A 33 -7.41 11.91 15.88
N ALA A 34 -7.38 12.10 17.21
CA ALA A 34 -7.93 11.15 18.17
C ALA A 34 -9.47 10.98 18.08
N ARG A 35 -10.18 11.87 17.37
CA ARG A 35 -11.63 11.78 17.13
C ARG A 35 -11.96 11.10 15.81
N LEU A 36 -10.96 10.80 14.99
CA LEU A 36 -11.17 10.17 13.68
C LEU A 36 -11.21 8.64 13.83
N PRO A 37 -11.99 7.95 12.97
CA PRO A 37 -11.95 6.49 12.89
C PRO A 37 -10.54 5.96 12.59
N ALA A 38 -10.22 4.79 13.15
CA ALA A 38 -8.88 4.20 13.01
C ALA A 38 -8.50 3.93 11.55
N GLU A 39 -9.46 3.58 10.71
CA GLU A 39 -9.29 3.33 9.28
C GLU A 39 -8.85 4.60 8.53
N VAL A 40 -9.32 5.78 8.95
CA VAL A 40 -8.93 7.06 8.34
C VAL A 40 -7.49 7.40 8.73
N VAL A 41 -7.16 7.25 10.01
CA VAL A 41 -5.79 7.49 10.52
C VAL A 41 -4.80 6.54 9.85
N GLN A 42 -5.17 5.27 9.68
CA GLN A 42 -4.32 4.26 9.03
C GLN A 42 -4.08 4.55 7.54
N ASN A 43 -5.06 5.11 6.83
CA ASN A 43 -4.90 5.55 5.44
C ASN A 43 -4.01 6.81 5.33
N GLY A 44 -3.80 7.53 6.43
CA GLY A 44 -3.00 8.74 6.49
C GLY A 44 -3.79 9.98 6.07
N ILE A 45 -3.44 11.12 6.66
CA ILE A 45 -4.06 12.41 6.37
C ILE A 45 -2.94 13.36 5.97
N SER A 46 -3.00 13.89 4.75
CA SER A 46 -2.01 14.83 4.23
C SER A 46 -2.48 16.28 4.39
N VAL A 47 -1.53 17.16 4.71
CA VAL A 47 -1.72 18.62 4.70
C VAL A 47 -0.71 19.17 3.71
N GLU A 48 -1.19 19.76 2.62
CA GLU A 48 -0.36 20.27 1.55
C GLU A 48 -0.69 21.74 1.28
N LYS A 49 0.35 22.52 0.99
CA LYS A 49 0.18 23.90 0.51
C LYS A 49 -0.39 23.84 -0.90
N GLN A 50 -1.57 24.40 -1.10
CA GLN A 50 -2.18 24.43 -2.42
C GLN A 50 -1.44 25.42 -3.32
N ALA A 51 -0.80 24.92 -4.38
CA ALA A 51 -0.21 25.76 -5.43
C ALA A 51 -1.30 26.18 -6.44
N ALA A 52 -1.28 27.44 -6.86
CA ALA A 52 -2.32 28.02 -7.71
C ALA A 52 -2.35 27.47 -9.15
N SER A 53 -1.27 26.84 -9.64
CA SER A 53 -1.20 26.34 -11.01
C SER A 53 -0.15 25.23 -11.21
N LYS A 54 -0.41 24.30 -12.13
CA LYS A 54 0.54 23.26 -12.55
C LYS A 54 1.60 23.86 -13.47
N LEU A 55 2.87 23.80 -13.09
CA LEU A 55 3.99 24.35 -13.88
C LEU A 55 4.25 23.55 -15.18
N MET A 56 4.25 22.21 -15.09
CA MET A 56 4.59 21.31 -16.19
C MET A 56 3.92 19.94 -16.01
N THR A 57 3.69 19.23 -17.11
CA THR A 57 3.40 17.78 -17.11
C THR A 57 4.55 17.04 -17.77
N ILE A 58 5.08 16.02 -17.10
CA ILE A 58 6.09 15.12 -17.66
C ILE A 58 5.38 13.82 -18.05
N THR A 59 5.61 13.37 -19.27
CA THR A 59 4.98 12.14 -19.80
C THR A 59 6.06 11.12 -20.11
N LEU A 60 5.94 9.91 -19.55
CA LEU A 60 6.75 8.77 -19.95
C LEU A 60 6.06 8.03 -21.09
N LEU A 61 6.82 7.72 -22.13
CA LEU A 61 6.35 7.02 -23.32
C LEU A 61 7.29 5.84 -23.60
N SER A 62 6.72 4.75 -24.10
CA SER A 62 7.46 3.60 -24.62
C SER A 62 6.87 3.19 -25.96
N SER A 63 7.74 2.81 -26.89
CA SER A 63 7.35 2.14 -28.15
C SER A 63 7.42 0.60 -28.05
N ASP A 64 8.03 0.07 -26.99
CA ASP A 64 8.09 -1.37 -26.71
C ASP A 64 6.80 -1.81 -26.01
N PRO A 65 6.03 -2.77 -26.60
CA PRO A 65 4.82 -3.33 -25.99
C PRO A 65 5.03 -3.95 -24.60
N LYS A 66 6.26 -4.31 -24.24
CA LYS A 66 6.62 -4.83 -22.92
C LYS A 66 6.39 -3.81 -21.80
N PHE A 67 6.45 -2.52 -22.11
CA PHE A 67 6.29 -1.44 -21.13
C PHE A 67 4.95 -0.76 -21.36
N ASP A 68 3.91 -1.39 -20.83
CA ASP A 68 2.56 -0.86 -20.86
C ASP A 68 2.38 0.36 -19.92
N GLU A 69 1.21 0.97 -19.96
CA GLU A 69 0.92 2.18 -19.19
C GLU A 69 1.01 1.95 -17.67
N ILE A 70 0.67 0.75 -17.19
CA ILE A 70 0.76 0.39 -15.76
C ILE A 70 2.23 0.30 -15.37
N TYR A 71 3.06 -0.37 -16.18
CA TYR A 71 4.49 -0.46 -15.95
C TYR A 71 5.14 0.92 -15.88
N LEU A 72 4.87 1.79 -16.86
CA LEU A 72 5.44 3.14 -16.91
C LEU A 72 4.99 4.00 -15.72
N SER A 73 3.71 3.93 -15.33
CA SER A 73 3.19 4.61 -14.14
C SER A 73 3.86 4.12 -12.86
N ASN A 74 4.01 2.80 -12.70
CA ASN A 74 4.70 2.23 -11.55
C ASN A 74 6.19 2.60 -11.53
N TYR A 75 6.86 2.56 -12.69
CA TYR A 75 8.25 2.97 -12.84
C TYR A 75 8.46 4.44 -12.47
N ALA A 76 7.58 5.32 -12.93
CA ALA A 76 7.59 6.75 -12.60
C ALA A 76 7.54 6.96 -11.09
N THR A 77 6.65 6.23 -10.42
CA THR A 77 6.45 6.33 -8.97
C THR A 77 7.68 5.87 -8.22
N LEU A 78 8.21 4.69 -8.55
CA LEU A 78 9.29 4.07 -7.80
C LEU A 78 10.65 4.72 -8.05
N ASN A 79 10.90 5.22 -9.26
CA ASN A 79 12.24 5.64 -9.67
C ASN A 79 12.36 7.13 -9.98
N VAL A 80 11.27 7.82 -10.37
CA VAL A 80 11.35 9.20 -10.89
C VAL A 80 10.78 10.20 -9.89
N LEU A 81 9.63 9.89 -9.29
CA LEU A 81 8.85 10.81 -8.46
C LEU A 81 9.66 11.37 -7.28
N ASP A 82 10.33 10.51 -6.51
CA ASP A 82 11.12 10.94 -5.36
C ASP A 82 12.41 11.67 -5.74
N LEU A 83 12.96 11.41 -6.92
CA LEU A 83 14.09 12.20 -7.44
C LEU A 83 13.65 13.62 -7.78
N LEU A 84 12.49 13.77 -8.44
CA LEU A 84 11.95 15.09 -8.80
C LEU A 84 11.52 15.89 -7.56
N ARG A 85 10.95 15.24 -6.55
CA ARG A 85 10.59 15.88 -5.26
C ARG A 85 11.77 16.52 -4.55
N ARG A 86 12.99 16.03 -4.77
CA ARG A 86 14.21 16.53 -4.12
C ARG A 86 14.82 17.75 -4.82
N ILE A 87 14.34 18.11 -6.01
CA ILE A 87 14.86 19.26 -6.76
C ILE A 87 14.39 20.56 -6.07
N PRO A 88 15.31 21.47 -5.70
CA PRO A 88 14.94 22.76 -5.13
C PRO A 88 13.95 23.53 -6.02
N GLY A 89 12.86 24.00 -5.42
CA GLY A 89 11.78 24.71 -6.12
C GLY A 89 10.61 23.82 -6.58
N VAL A 90 10.71 22.50 -6.47
CA VAL A 90 9.57 21.60 -6.68
C VAL A 90 8.68 21.61 -5.43
N GLY A 91 7.51 22.23 -5.54
CA GLY A 91 6.56 22.33 -4.42
C GLY A 91 5.71 21.07 -4.24
N SER A 92 5.09 20.58 -5.30
CA SER A 92 4.33 19.32 -5.31
C SER A 92 4.49 18.62 -6.66
N ILE A 93 4.47 17.30 -6.62
CA ILE A 93 4.43 16.44 -7.81
C ILE A 93 3.53 15.26 -7.52
N SER A 94 2.64 14.98 -8.47
CA SER A 94 1.73 13.84 -8.44
C SER A 94 1.87 13.06 -9.74
N ASN A 95 1.83 11.74 -9.62
CA ASN A 95 1.71 10.86 -10.77
C ASN A 95 0.23 10.83 -11.20
N VAL A 96 -0.06 11.38 -12.37
CA VAL A 96 -1.43 11.43 -12.91
C VAL A 96 -1.77 10.06 -13.49
N GLY A 97 -2.85 9.45 -12.98
CA GLY A 97 -3.30 8.11 -13.37
C GLY A 97 -3.04 7.05 -12.30
N SER A 98 -2.09 7.25 -11.38
CA SER A 98 -1.87 6.45 -10.16
C SER A 98 -2.06 4.94 -10.33
N ARG A 99 -1.60 4.40 -11.47
CA ARG A 99 -1.71 2.96 -11.76
C ARG A 99 -0.51 2.29 -11.11
N TYR A 100 -0.65 2.00 -9.83
CA TYR A 100 0.30 1.22 -9.06
C TYR A 100 -0.01 -0.26 -9.26
N TYR A 101 1.01 -1.11 -9.26
CA TYR A 101 0.73 -2.53 -9.16
C TYR A 101 0.15 -2.84 -7.78
N ALA A 102 -0.99 -3.50 -7.75
CA ALA A 102 -1.57 -4.09 -6.57
C ALA A 102 -1.89 -5.56 -6.86
N MET A 103 -1.76 -6.38 -5.81
CA MET A 103 -2.26 -7.73 -5.85
C MET A 103 -3.79 -7.68 -5.73
N GLN A 104 -4.49 -7.94 -6.82
CA GLN A 104 -5.95 -8.02 -6.85
C GLN A 104 -6.38 -9.46 -6.57
N ILE A 105 -7.29 -9.62 -5.60
CA ILE A 105 -7.83 -10.92 -5.20
C ILE A 105 -9.33 -10.89 -5.48
N TRP A 106 -9.72 -11.44 -6.62
CA TRP A 106 -11.09 -11.52 -7.10
C TRP A 106 -11.75 -12.79 -6.56
N VAL A 107 -12.45 -12.64 -5.43
CA VAL A 107 -13.11 -13.74 -4.72
C VAL A 107 -14.29 -14.29 -5.54
N GLN A 108 -14.47 -15.61 -5.54
CA GLN A 108 -15.55 -16.34 -6.20
C GLN A 108 -16.61 -16.75 -5.16
N PRO A 109 -17.74 -16.02 -5.04
CA PRO A 109 -18.69 -16.22 -3.93
C PRO A 109 -19.40 -17.57 -3.94
N ASP A 110 -19.63 -18.12 -5.14
CA ASP A 110 -20.16 -19.46 -5.37
C ASP A 110 -19.27 -20.53 -4.72
N LYS A 111 -17.97 -20.50 -5.00
CA LYS A 111 -17.03 -21.46 -4.42
C LYS A 111 -16.84 -21.30 -2.92
N LEU A 112 -16.89 -20.07 -2.42
CA LEU A 112 -16.88 -19.83 -0.98
C LEU A 112 -18.09 -20.47 -0.31
N ALA A 113 -19.28 -20.34 -0.90
CA ALA A 113 -20.49 -20.93 -0.36
C ALA A 113 -20.42 -22.47 -0.35
N ASP A 114 -19.96 -23.07 -1.44
CA ASP A 114 -19.80 -24.53 -1.57
C ASP A 114 -18.84 -25.12 -0.52
N LEU A 115 -17.82 -24.36 -0.14
CA LEU A 115 -16.80 -24.77 0.83
C LEU A 115 -17.07 -24.29 2.26
N GLY A 116 -18.21 -23.62 2.50
CA GLY A 116 -18.56 -23.06 3.81
C GLY A 116 -17.50 -22.08 4.32
N LEU A 117 -17.00 -21.21 3.44
CA LEU A 117 -16.00 -20.19 3.71
C LEU A 117 -16.62 -18.80 3.58
N THR A 118 -16.05 -17.84 4.32
CA THR A 118 -16.46 -16.44 4.28
C THR A 118 -15.29 -15.55 3.82
N VAL A 119 -15.61 -14.33 3.38
CA VAL A 119 -14.59 -13.33 3.06
C VAL A 119 -13.70 -13.02 4.28
N LYS A 120 -14.24 -13.13 5.50
CA LYS A 120 -13.49 -12.94 6.73
C LYS A 120 -12.41 -14.01 6.92
N ASP A 121 -12.67 -15.25 6.54
CA ASP A 121 -11.68 -16.33 6.61
C ASP A 121 -10.49 -16.05 5.68
N LEU A 122 -10.78 -15.56 4.47
CA LEU A 122 -9.76 -15.15 3.51
C LEU A 122 -8.93 -13.97 4.05
N GLN A 123 -9.58 -12.96 4.62
CA GLN A 123 -8.90 -11.81 5.21
C GLN A 123 -7.97 -12.21 6.37
N SER A 124 -8.42 -13.12 7.23
CA SER A 124 -7.59 -13.65 8.33
C SER A 124 -6.39 -14.41 7.79
N ALA A 125 -6.59 -15.34 6.84
CA ALA A 125 -5.50 -16.11 6.24
C ALA A 125 -4.46 -15.20 5.54
N LEU A 126 -4.92 -14.16 4.83
CA LEU A 126 -4.05 -13.16 4.23
C LEU A 126 -3.23 -12.40 5.27
N LYS A 127 -3.84 -11.95 6.37
CA LYS A 127 -3.12 -11.24 7.44
C LYS A 127 -2.11 -12.12 8.17
N ASP A 128 -2.42 -13.40 8.33
CA ASP A 128 -1.57 -14.34 9.06
C ASP A 128 -0.36 -14.80 8.23
N GLN A 129 -0.55 -15.02 6.92
CA GLN A 129 0.49 -15.57 6.04
C GLN A 129 1.23 -14.50 5.21
N ASN A 130 0.65 -13.33 4.97
CA ASN A 130 1.33 -12.19 4.34
C ASN A 130 1.78 -11.16 5.39
N ARG A 131 2.65 -11.61 6.30
CA ARG A 131 3.19 -10.80 7.39
C ARG A 131 4.70 -10.81 7.36
N GLU A 132 5.28 -9.69 7.76
CA GLU A 132 6.69 -9.65 8.13
C GLU A 132 6.85 -10.15 9.56
N SER A 133 7.57 -11.25 9.74
CA SER A 133 7.83 -11.83 11.05
C SER A 133 9.30 -11.68 11.41
N ALA A 134 9.59 -11.00 12.52
CA ALA A 134 10.93 -10.94 13.08
C ALA A 134 11.19 -12.27 13.80
N ALA A 135 11.96 -13.16 13.17
CA ALA A 135 12.25 -14.48 13.72
C ALA A 135 13.37 -14.48 14.78
N GLY A 136 13.95 -13.31 15.07
CA GLY A 136 15.01 -13.16 16.05
C GLY A 136 16.37 -13.61 15.53
N VAL A 137 17.29 -13.91 16.45
CA VAL A 137 18.69 -14.15 16.15
C VAL A 137 19.21 -15.28 17.04
N LEU A 138 19.82 -16.31 16.45
CA LEU A 138 20.50 -17.39 17.16
C LEU A 138 21.84 -16.87 17.71
N GLY A 139 22.17 -17.24 18.94
CA GLY A 139 23.41 -16.82 19.60
C GLY A 139 23.36 -15.38 20.14
N GLN A 140 22.18 -14.76 20.20
CA GLN A 140 22.02 -13.46 20.85
C GLN A 140 22.28 -13.58 22.36
N ALA A 141 22.98 -12.59 22.93
CA ALA A 141 23.25 -12.53 24.37
C ALA A 141 21.94 -12.62 25.20
N PRO A 142 21.98 -13.21 26.41
CA PRO A 142 23.17 -13.65 27.16
C PRO A 142 23.50 -15.14 26.91
N MET A 143 24.46 -15.41 26.02
CA MET A 143 24.98 -16.75 25.75
C MET A 143 26.51 -16.72 25.92
N THR A 144 27.08 -17.73 26.59
CA THR A 144 28.51 -17.84 26.84
C THR A 144 29.09 -19.02 26.06
N GLY A 145 30.16 -18.81 25.30
CA GLY A 145 30.85 -19.87 24.54
C GLY A 145 30.45 -20.00 23.06
N LEU A 146 29.73 -19.02 22.49
CA LEU A 146 29.44 -18.92 21.06
C LEU A 146 29.98 -17.58 20.51
N ASP A 147 30.80 -17.64 19.45
CA ASP A 147 31.33 -16.45 18.75
C ASP A 147 30.50 -16.03 17.53
N VAL A 148 29.47 -16.79 17.17
CA VAL A 148 28.68 -16.58 15.95
C VAL A 148 27.22 -16.29 16.29
N THR A 149 26.73 -15.18 15.75
CA THR A 149 25.34 -14.73 15.85
C THR A 149 24.70 -14.88 14.45
N ILE A 150 23.61 -15.64 14.34
CA ILE A 150 22.94 -15.92 13.05
C ILE A 150 21.52 -15.34 13.07
N PRO A 151 21.20 -14.34 12.23
CA PRO A 151 19.84 -13.83 12.13
C PRO A 151 18.94 -14.93 11.54
N ILE A 152 17.82 -15.20 12.23
CA ILE A 152 16.80 -16.10 11.70
C ILE A 152 15.97 -15.30 10.71
N THR A 153 15.85 -15.82 9.50
CA THR A 153 14.96 -15.25 8.48
C THR A 153 13.67 -16.07 8.46
N ALA A 154 12.55 -15.41 8.79
CA ALA A 154 11.24 -15.96 8.47
C ALA A 154 10.79 -15.46 7.10
N GLN A 155 9.82 -16.15 6.52
CA GLN A 155 9.14 -15.69 5.32
C GLN A 155 8.54 -14.31 5.60
N GLY A 156 8.94 -13.31 4.82
CA GLY A 156 8.41 -11.96 4.88
C GLY A 156 7.10 -11.83 4.08
N ARG A 157 6.76 -10.59 3.72
CA ARG A 157 5.61 -10.35 2.83
C ARG A 157 5.76 -11.09 1.51
N LEU A 158 4.65 -11.64 1.03
CA LEU A 158 4.57 -12.33 -0.25
C LEU A 158 4.73 -11.31 -1.39
N SER A 159 5.45 -11.70 -2.44
CA SER A 159 5.86 -10.80 -3.53
C SER A 159 5.38 -11.27 -4.92
N SER A 160 4.89 -12.51 -5.05
CA SER A 160 4.44 -13.06 -6.33
C SER A 160 3.00 -13.57 -6.30
N VAL A 161 2.33 -13.57 -7.45
CA VAL A 161 0.98 -14.11 -7.61
C VAL A 161 0.90 -15.56 -7.12
N SER A 162 1.87 -16.39 -7.50
CA SER A 162 1.93 -17.80 -7.08
C SER A 162 2.03 -17.98 -5.57
N GLN A 163 2.74 -17.09 -4.87
CA GLN A 163 2.79 -17.13 -3.40
C GLN A 163 1.43 -16.81 -2.78
N PHE A 164 0.68 -15.86 -3.33
CA PHE A 164 -0.67 -15.55 -2.88
C PHE A 164 -1.66 -16.69 -3.20
N GLU A 165 -1.54 -17.29 -4.38
CA GLU A 165 -2.34 -18.45 -4.79
C GLU A 165 -2.20 -19.65 -3.85
N ASP A 166 -1.01 -19.83 -3.26
CA ASP A 166 -0.69 -20.93 -2.36
C ASP A 166 -0.99 -20.66 -0.89
N ILE A 167 -1.55 -19.49 -0.54
CA ILE A 167 -2.04 -19.20 0.81
C ILE A 167 -3.08 -20.24 1.20
N VAL A 168 -2.85 -20.89 2.35
CA VAL A 168 -3.74 -21.92 2.87
C VAL A 168 -4.89 -21.27 3.64
N ILE A 169 -6.12 -21.52 3.22
CA ILE A 169 -7.32 -20.99 3.90
C ILE A 169 -7.82 -21.97 4.96
N ARG A 170 -7.87 -23.26 4.64
CA ARG A 170 -8.34 -24.31 5.54
C ARG A 170 -7.68 -25.65 5.20
N ALA A 171 -7.30 -26.40 6.22
CA ALA A 171 -6.91 -27.80 6.10
C ALA A 171 -8.02 -28.67 6.71
N ASN A 172 -8.56 -29.59 5.92
CA ASN A 172 -9.65 -30.47 6.34
C ASN A 172 -9.09 -31.74 6.99
N PRO A 173 -9.87 -32.44 7.84
CA PRO A 173 -9.43 -33.66 8.53
C PRO A 173 -9.08 -34.82 7.60
N ASP A 174 -9.59 -34.81 6.37
CA ASP A 174 -9.31 -35.81 5.32
C ASP A 174 -7.96 -35.57 4.62
N GLY A 175 -7.21 -34.53 5.01
CA GLY A 175 -5.94 -34.15 4.41
C GLY A 175 -6.07 -33.24 3.19
N SER A 176 -7.28 -32.89 2.76
CA SER A 176 -7.48 -31.88 1.71
C SER A 176 -7.16 -30.48 2.24
N ILE A 177 -6.55 -29.66 1.40
CA ILE A 177 -6.16 -28.28 1.73
C ILE A 177 -6.82 -27.36 0.73
N ILE A 178 -7.58 -26.39 1.24
CA ILE A 178 -8.18 -25.32 0.45
C ILE A 178 -7.21 -24.15 0.44
N ARG A 179 -6.78 -23.76 -0.76
CA ARG A 179 -5.89 -22.62 -1.00
C ARG A 179 -6.66 -21.44 -1.56
N LEU A 180 -6.04 -20.26 -1.53
CA LEU A 180 -6.68 -19.04 -2.03
C LEU A 180 -7.05 -19.16 -3.51
N LYS A 181 -6.21 -19.80 -4.33
CA LYS A 181 -6.50 -20.05 -5.76
C LYS A 181 -7.74 -20.90 -6.02
N ASP A 182 -8.17 -21.70 -5.04
CA ASP A 182 -9.35 -22.55 -5.19
C ASP A 182 -10.63 -21.71 -5.13
N VAL A 183 -10.59 -20.55 -4.46
CA VAL A 183 -11.75 -19.69 -4.15
C VAL A 183 -11.63 -18.25 -4.65
N ALA A 184 -10.50 -17.88 -5.26
CA ALA A 184 -10.29 -16.54 -5.81
C ALA A 184 -9.34 -16.59 -7.01
N ARG A 185 -9.52 -15.64 -7.94
CA ARG A 185 -8.54 -15.35 -8.99
C ARG A 185 -7.59 -14.26 -8.49
N ILE A 186 -6.29 -14.50 -8.61
CA ILE A 186 -5.26 -13.57 -8.15
C ILE A 186 -4.52 -13.04 -9.38
N SER A 187 -4.32 -11.73 -9.44
CA SER A 187 -3.58 -11.08 -10.52
C SER A 187 -2.86 -9.83 -10.03
N LEU A 188 -1.73 -9.53 -10.66
CA LEU A 188 -1.02 -8.28 -10.46
C LEU A 188 -1.54 -7.26 -11.47
N GLU A 189 -2.34 -6.32 -10.99
CA GLU A 189 -3.08 -5.36 -11.82
C GLU A 189 -2.94 -3.94 -11.26
N ALA A 190 -3.56 -2.96 -11.92
CA ALA A 190 -3.62 -1.61 -11.37
C ALA A 190 -4.40 -1.60 -10.03
N SER A 191 -3.93 -0.82 -9.06
CA SER A 191 -4.57 -0.63 -7.76
C SER A 191 -5.95 0.03 -7.86
N SER A 192 -6.16 0.84 -8.90
CA SER A 192 -7.43 1.49 -9.21
C SER A 192 -7.56 1.68 -10.72
N TYR A 193 -8.78 1.51 -11.23
CA TYR A 193 -9.17 1.87 -12.60
C TYR A 193 -9.93 3.19 -12.65
N ASN A 194 -10.23 3.81 -11.50
CA ASN A 194 -10.88 5.11 -11.45
C ASN A 194 -9.88 6.21 -11.79
N THR A 195 -10.26 7.07 -12.74
CA THR A 195 -9.54 8.29 -13.12
C THR A 195 -10.16 9.50 -12.45
#